data_AF-A0AAW6XYC8-F1
#
_entry.id   AF-A0AAW6XYC8-F1
#
_cell.length_a   1.000
_cell.length_b   1.000
_cell.length_c   1.000
_cell.angle_alpha   90.00
_cell.angle_beta   90.00
_cell.angle_gamma   90.00
#
_symmetry.space_group_name_H-M   'P 1'
#
loop_
_entity.id
_entity.type
_entity.pdbx_description
1 polymer ?
#
loop_
_entity_poly.entity_id
_entity_poly.type
_entity_poly.pdbx_seq_one_letter_code
_entity_poly.pdbx_strand_id
1 'polypeptide(L)'
;STPLPLYLRLRAAYNRGEFDLSDAQAFALDEYVEIGSEDPQRYRNVLRYELVGDDKTGLSEDALHTPLANGGDPEQAAAAYEKDIADAGGIDLQILG
;
A
#
# COMPACT_ATOMS: atom_id res chain seq x y z
N SER A 1 11.97 6.97 4.20
CA SER A 1 12.03 7.56 2.84
C SER A 1 11.31 6.62 1.90
N THR A 2 10.59 7.12 0.88
CA THR A 2 9.86 6.23 -0.05
C THR A 2 10.84 5.52 -1.00
N PRO A 3 10.73 4.19 -1.20
CA PRO A 3 11.65 3.44 -2.07
C PRO A 3 11.32 3.61 -3.56
N LEU A 4 11.29 4.85 -4.07
CA LEU A 4 10.91 5.19 -5.45
C LEU A 4 11.66 4.39 -6.53
N PRO A 5 12.99 4.13 -6.43
CA PRO A 5 13.68 3.31 -7.42
C PRO A 5 13.14 1.88 -7.54
N LEU A 6 12.56 1.33 -6.47
CA LEU A 6 11.92 0.03 -6.51
C LEU A 6 10.61 0.10 -7.29
N TYR A 7 9.74 1.06 -6.99
CA TYR A 7 8.45 1.20 -7.68
C TYR A 7 8.62 1.44 -9.19
N LEU A 8 9.64 2.23 -9.58
CA LEU A 8 10.01 2.38 -10.99
C LEU A 8 10.37 1.05 -11.66
N ARG A 9 11.09 0.16 -10.96
CA ARG A 9 11.44 -1.16 -11.48
C ARG A 9 10.24 -2.10 -11.56
N LEU A 10 9.36 -2.08 -10.56
CA LEU A 10 8.14 -2.90 -10.57
C LEU A 10 7.22 -2.52 -11.73
N ARG A 11 6.98 -1.21 -11.94
CA ARG A 11 6.22 -0.72 -13.10
C ARG A 11 6.85 -1.12 -14.42
N ALA A 12 8.17 -0.99 -14.54
CA ALA A 12 8.87 -1.41 -15.74
C ALA A 12 8.78 -2.92 -16.00
N ALA A 13 8.79 -3.76 -14.95
CA ALA A 13 8.63 -5.21 -15.07
C ALA A 13 7.20 -5.60 -15.47
N TYR A 14 6.20 -4.92 -14.89
CA TYR A 14 4.79 -5.09 -15.27
C TYR A 14 4.57 -4.76 -16.76
N ASN A 15 5.10 -3.63 -17.22
CA ASN A 15 5.02 -3.25 -18.63
C ASN A 15 5.71 -4.23 -19.61
N ARG A 16 6.61 -5.09 -19.11
CA ARG A 16 7.23 -6.18 -19.88
C ARG A 16 6.49 -7.52 -19.74
N GLY A 17 5.45 -7.61 -18.92
CA GLY A 17 4.72 -8.84 -18.61
C GLY A 17 5.49 -9.79 -17.68
N GLU A 18 6.46 -9.28 -16.91
CA GLU A 18 7.33 -10.08 -16.03
C GLU A 18 6.85 -10.07 -14.56
N PHE A 19 5.88 -9.22 -14.23
CA PHE A 19 5.39 -8.98 -12.88
C PHE A 19 3.92 -8.56 -12.93
N ASP A 20 3.11 -8.96 -11.95
CA ASP A 20 1.69 -8.61 -11.85
C ASP A 20 1.23 -8.63 -10.39
N LEU A 21 0.47 -7.61 -9.96
CA LEU A 21 -0.14 -7.50 -8.64
C LEU A 21 -1.68 -7.56 -8.69
N SER A 22 -2.29 -7.94 -9.81
CA SER A 22 -3.75 -8.03 -9.95
C SER A 22 -4.41 -8.96 -8.92
N ASP A 23 -3.70 -10.02 -8.53
CA ASP A 23 -4.16 -11.01 -7.55
C ASP A 23 -3.50 -10.83 -6.17
N ALA A 24 -2.75 -9.75 -5.97
CA ALA A 24 -2.04 -9.48 -4.72
C ALA A 24 -2.86 -8.60 -3.77
N GLN A 25 -2.48 -8.63 -2.49
CA GLN A 25 -2.91 -7.66 -1.48
C GLN A 25 -1.68 -6.88 -1.02
N ALA A 26 -1.80 -5.55 -0.91
CA ALA A 26 -0.71 -4.68 -0.51
C ALA A 26 -1.06 -3.98 0.80
N PHE A 27 -0.21 -4.14 1.80
CA PHE A 27 -0.35 -3.48 3.10
C PHE A 27 0.77 -2.47 3.29
N ALA A 28 0.43 -1.19 3.43
CA ALA A 28 1.38 -0.15 3.82
C ALA A 28 1.83 -0.35 5.28
N LEU A 29 3.08 0.00 5.57
CA LEU A 29 3.66 -0.16 6.91
C LEU A 29 3.08 0.82 7.92
N ASP A 30 2.93 2.07 7.51
CA ASP A 30 2.54 3.19 8.35
C ASP A 30 1.73 4.23 7.56
N GLU A 31 1.13 5.16 8.28
CA GLU A 31 0.50 6.36 7.75
C GLU A 31 0.61 7.48 8.80
N TYR A 32 0.66 8.73 8.35
CA TYR A 32 0.68 9.88 9.25
C TYR A 32 -0.69 10.07 9.93
N VAL A 33 -0.71 10.20 11.26
CA VAL A 33 -1.94 10.50 12.03
C VAL A 33 -2.40 11.93 11.73
N GLU A 34 -3.71 12.14 11.62
CA GLU A 34 -4.38 13.44 11.42
C GLU A 34 -4.04 14.17 10.11
N ILE A 35 -3.37 13.51 9.17
CA ILE A 35 -3.09 14.09 7.86
C ILE A 35 -4.38 14.13 7.02
N GLY A 36 -4.65 15.29 6.41
CA GLY A 36 -5.86 15.49 5.59
C GLY A 36 -5.84 14.63 4.34
N SER A 37 -6.99 14.07 3.93
CA SER A 37 -7.05 12.98 2.93
C SER A 37 -6.41 13.28 1.57
N GLU A 38 -6.43 14.53 1.16
CA GLU A 38 -5.90 15.04 -0.10
C GLU A 38 -4.43 15.48 -0.02
N ASP A 39 -3.80 15.39 1.16
CA ASP A 39 -2.41 15.80 1.30
C ASP A 39 -1.53 14.88 0.43
N PRO A 40 -0.69 15.44 -0.46
CA PRO A 40 0.14 14.65 -1.35
C PRO A 40 1.22 13.84 -0.62
N GLN A 41 1.53 14.18 0.64
CA GLN A 41 2.52 13.47 1.46
C GLN A 41 1.94 12.30 2.24
N ARG A 42 0.61 12.06 2.15
CA ARG A 42 0.02 10.82 2.67
C ARG A 42 0.61 9.62 1.98
N TYR A 43 0.99 8.62 2.75
CA TYR A 43 1.56 7.41 2.17
C TYR A 43 0.55 6.66 1.31
N ARG A 44 -0.74 6.67 1.68
CA ARG A 44 -1.78 6.13 0.78
C ARG A 44 -1.73 6.76 -0.61
N ASN A 45 -1.65 8.08 -0.68
CA ASN A 45 -1.69 8.80 -1.96
C ASN A 45 -0.44 8.51 -2.80
N VAL A 46 0.73 8.46 -2.16
CA VAL A 46 1.99 8.09 -2.81
C VAL A 46 1.94 6.66 -3.35
N LEU A 47 1.53 5.68 -2.53
CA LEU A 47 1.45 4.26 -2.94
C LEU A 47 0.42 4.05 -4.05
N ARG A 48 -0.74 4.70 -3.95
CA ARG A 48 -1.77 4.69 -4.99
C ARG A 48 -1.23 5.28 -6.30
N TYR A 49 -0.53 6.40 -6.24
CA TYR A 49 0.09 7.01 -7.42
C TYR A 49 1.17 6.10 -8.03
N GLU A 50 1.95 5.39 -7.22
CA GLU A 50 3.08 4.59 -7.70
C GLU A 50 2.71 3.17 -8.15
N LEU A 51 1.68 2.55 -7.57
CA LEU A 51 1.40 1.11 -7.73
C LEU A 51 0.03 0.80 -8.37
N VAL A 52 -1.03 1.55 -8.02
CA VAL A 52 -2.40 1.16 -8.40
C VAL A 52 -2.69 1.44 -9.88
N GLY A 53 -3.22 0.45 -10.59
CA GLY A 53 -3.70 0.55 -11.98
C GLY A 53 -2.95 -0.29 -13.00
N ASP A 54 -3.64 -0.58 -14.11
CA ASP A 54 -3.13 -1.37 -15.25
C ASP A 54 -2.03 -0.65 -16.04
N ASP A 55 -1.84 0.65 -15.83
CA ASP A 55 -0.71 1.42 -16.36
C ASP A 55 0.53 1.40 -15.44
N LYS A 56 0.43 0.71 -14.29
CA LYS A 56 1.48 0.64 -13.26
C LYS A 56 1.86 -0.78 -12.94
N THR A 57 1.15 -1.44 -12.03
CA THR A 57 1.48 -2.81 -11.59
C THR A 57 0.30 -3.76 -11.60
N GLY A 58 -0.87 -3.35 -12.12
CA GLY A 58 -2.10 -4.13 -12.08
C GLY A 58 -2.76 -4.21 -10.70
N LEU A 59 -2.17 -3.58 -9.66
CA LEU A 59 -2.74 -3.58 -8.32
C LEU A 59 -4.08 -2.82 -8.34
N SER A 60 -5.13 -3.44 -7.80
CA SER A 60 -6.44 -2.80 -7.70
C SER A 60 -6.49 -1.81 -6.52
N GLU A 61 -7.38 -0.82 -6.60
CA GLU A 61 -7.57 0.17 -5.51
C GLU A 61 -7.98 -0.51 -4.19
N ASP A 62 -8.86 -1.52 -4.29
CA ASP A 62 -9.41 -2.24 -3.14
C ASP A 62 -8.38 -3.20 -2.51
N ALA A 63 -7.31 -3.53 -3.22
CA ALA A 63 -6.19 -4.33 -2.73
C ALA A 63 -5.09 -3.51 -2.05
N LEU A 64 -5.18 -2.17 -2.05
CA LEU A 64 -4.25 -1.30 -1.34
C LEU A 64 -4.79 -0.92 0.05
N HIS A 65 -4.21 -1.53 1.06
CA HIS A 65 -4.53 -1.32 2.47
C HIS A 65 -3.52 -0.39 3.13
N THR A 66 -4.03 0.51 3.97
CA THR A 66 -3.23 1.47 4.74
C THR A 66 -3.84 1.61 6.14
N PRO A 67 -3.04 1.78 7.19
CA PRO A 67 -3.57 1.98 8.54
C PRO A 67 -4.55 3.16 8.60
N LEU A 68 -5.63 3.00 9.35
CA LEU A 68 -6.56 4.10 9.61
C LEU A 68 -5.88 5.14 10.49
N ALA A 69 -5.61 6.31 9.90
CA ALA A 69 -4.84 7.36 10.57
C ALA A 69 -5.71 8.49 11.16
N ASN A 70 -7.03 8.47 10.93
CA ASN A 70 -7.94 9.55 11.31
C ASN A 70 -9.15 9.04 12.12
N GLY A 71 -9.48 9.75 13.21
CA GLY A 71 -10.82 9.76 13.80
C GLY A 71 -11.15 8.67 14.84
N GLY A 72 -10.17 7.95 15.38
CA GLY A 72 -10.39 6.90 16.37
C GLY A 72 -9.20 6.64 17.31
N ASP A 73 -9.38 5.67 18.21
CA ASP A 73 -8.33 5.17 19.10
C ASP A 73 -7.24 4.44 18.29
N PRO A 74 -5.97 4.90 18.34
CA PRO A 74 -4.87 4.28 17.60
C PRO A 74 -4.67 2.79 17.92
N GLU A 75 -4.96 2.34 19.15
CA GLU A 75 -4.82 0.93 19.51
C GLU A 75 -5.87 0.06 18.80
N GLN A 76 -7.10 0.57 18.69
CA GLN A 76 -8.17 -0.10 17.96
C GLN A 76 -7.90 -0.13 16.45
N ALA A 77 -7.37 0.96 15.90
CA ALA A 77 -6.97 1.02 14.50
C ALA A 77 -5.84 0.02 14.18
N ALA A 78 -4.83 -0.07 15.04
CA ALA A 78 -3.76 -1.05 14.90
C ALA A 78 -4.28 -2.49 15.00
N ALA A 79 -5.15 -2.78 15.98
CA ALA A 79 -5.73 -4.11 16.14
C ALA A 79 -6.62 -4.53 14.96
N ALA A 80 -7.37 -3.59 14.38
CA ALA A 80 -8.16 -3.83 13.17
C ALA A 80 -7.24 -4.11 11.97
N TYR A 81 -6.16 -3.35 11.81
CA TYR A 81 -5.21 -3.53 10.70
C TYR A 81 -4.47 -4.88 10.78
N GLU A 82 -4.06 -5.30 11.99
CA GLU A 82 -3.51 -6.64 12.24
C GLU A 82 -4.50 -7.75 11.87
N LYS A 83 -5.79 -7.53 12.15
CA LYS A 83 -6.84 -8.47 11.76
C LYS A 83 -6.99 -8.53 10.24
N ASP A 84 -6.97 -7.40 9.54
CA ASP A 84 -7.06 -7.36 8.08
C ASP A 84 -5.88 -8.11 7.43
N ILE A 85 -4.67 -7.95 7.96
CA ILE A 85 -3.48 -8.71 7.54
C ILE A 85 -3.69 -10.21 7.77
N ALA A 86 -4.17 -10.62 8.95
CA ALA A 86 -4.40 -12.03 9.27
C ALA A 86 -5.49 -12.66 8.40
N ASP A 87 -6.59 -11.94 8.17
CA ASP A 87 -7.71 -12.39 7.33
C ASP A 87 -7.28 -12.50 5.84
N ALA A 88 -6.29 -11.72 5.40
CA ALA A 88 -5.65 -11.83 4.08
C ALA A 88 -4.65 -13.00 3.98
N GLY A 89 -4.37 -13.73 5.07
CA GLY A 89 -3.43 -14.86 5.11
C GLY A 89 -2.04 -14.53 5.63
N GLY A 90 -1.81 -13.29 6.08
CA GLY A 90 -0.52 -12.81 6.58
C GLY A 90 0.36 -12.15 5.50
N ILE A 91 1.56 -11.73 5.90
CA ILE A 91 2.52 -11.07 5.01
C ILE A 91 3.49 -12.09 4.41
N ASP A 92 3.42 -12.31 3.10
CA ASP A 92 4.37 -13.19 2.37
C ASP A 92 5.75 -12.54 2.21
N LEU A 93 5.78 -11.23 1.95
CA LEU A 93 7.00 -10.45 1.74
C LEU A 93 6.82 -9.03 2.29
N GLN A 94 7.78 -8.61 3.11
CA GLN A 94 7.84 -7.24 3.62
C GLN A 94 9.10 -6.55 3.10
N ILE A 95 8.91 -5.36 2.52
CA ILE A 95 10.00 -4.50 2.05
C ILE A 95 10.12 -3.33 3.02
N LEU A 96 11.33 -3.12 3.55
CA LEU A 96 11.64 -2.09 4.55
C LEU A 96 12.75 -1.15 4.06
N GLY A 97 12.77 0.08 4.56
CA GLY A 97 13.77 1.11 4.24
C GLY A 97 13.72 2.32 5.16
#